data_AF-M5F6N8-F1
#
_entry.id   AF-M5F6N8-F1
#
_cell.length_a   1.000
_cell.length_b   1.000
_cell.length_c   1.000
_cell.angle_alpha   90.00
_cell.angle_beta   90.00
_cell.angle_gamma   90.00
#
_symmetry.space_group_name_H-M   'P 1'
#
loop_
_entity.id
_entity.type
_entity.pdbx_description
1 polymer ?
#
loop_
_entity_poly.entity_id
_entity_poly.type
_entity_poly.pdbx_seq_one_letter_code
_entity_poly.pdbx_strand_id
1 'polypeptide(L)'
;MTRYTIRDNKTNEIRNNQTFENYCSAFDELQRIGANWQRTLYLHDNRWRDDWNRAQTLDLTEFGFEPIKDHFLMLASDDSADAVYVTYFQDEWAGAKRKRTSPMKLGRYLKQFYPQLTDDEVTTQSTTIFTKLLKMDLQLAYSADDIQAIYEESHAGACGSCMSHRMDSGHWNSWQKDHPVRAYAGPDLALAYIRKPVTGELLGRALVWPEKKKFGSTYGNYDKIRAALRQAGYTSDGNFDGARMTRLVQRRNGNTVYLACPYLDNGNGCHDNGEYLVMGRNSAYDRKDSSQNGYITIQEYRCAISGELIPAAKAFEVMSPDGLSTVSILRDLRDTHTEYHHGSRWLKSDNDDDYIVVGDGKRLPRGVVSNYYRKCAVTKKFYLPSEGMNTNDGWVCNQVYFRDYVVCQVSKSVLKKDRAVWMEHGAWWHPEMLRTHGVQVEGKNYARLLQAA
;
A
#
# COMPACT_ATOMS: atom_id res chain seq x y z
N MET A 1 46.38 -30.66 22.82
CA MET A 1 47.48 -30.85 23.80
C MET A 1 48.10 -29.51 24.09
N THR A 2 48.29 -29.18 25.36
CA THR A 2 48.86 -27.90 25.82
C THR A 2 50.32 -27.78 25.43
N ARG A 3 50.73 -26.69 24.78
CA ARG A 3 52.13 -26.44 24.40
C ARG A 3 52.67 -25.23 25.14
N TYR A 4 53.96 -25.21 25.45
CA TYR A 4 54.60 -24.14 26.22
C TYR A 4 55.74 -23.48 25.43
N THR A 5 55.95 -22.18 25.58
CA THR A 5 57.12 -21.46 25.04
C THR A 5 57.83 -20.68 26.15
N ILE A 6 59.14 -20.46 26.03
CA ILE A 6 59.92 -19.66 26.99
C ILE A 6 60.10 -18.27 26.41
N ARG A 7 59.75 -17.23 27.18
CA ARG A 7 59.84 -15.83 26.75
C ARG A 7 60.59 -14.96 27.73
N ASP A 8 61.21 -13.91 27.20
CA ASP A 8 61.81 -12.85 28.01
C ASP A 8 60.75 -11.97 28.67
N ASN A 9 60.90 -11.71 29.98
CA ASN A 9 59.93 -10.94 30.76
C ASN A 9 59.84 -9.46 30.33
N LYS A 10 60.92 -8.90 29.78
CA LYS A 10 61.03 -7.48 29.41
C LYS A 10 60.77 -7.24 27.93
N THR A 11 61.26 -8.11 27.04
CA THR A 11 61.14 -7.94 25.59
C THR A 11 60.03 -8.78 24.97
N ASN A 12 59.49 -9.76 25.70
CA ASN A 12 58.48 -10.72 25.21
C ASN A 12 58.95 -11.60 24.03
N GLU A 13 60.24 -11.59 23.70
CA GLU A 13 60.79 -12.42 22.62
C GLU A 13 60.81 -13.90 23.00
N ILE A 14 60.47 -14.77 22.03
CA ILE A 14 60.52 -16.23 22.21
C ILE A 14 61.99 -16.65 22.15
N ARG A 15 62.48 -17.25 23.23
CA ARG A 15 63.86 -17.74 23.26
C ARG A 15 63.98 -18.98 22.38
N ASN A 16 64.94 -18.95 21.46
CA ASN A 16 65.31 -20.05 20.57
C ASN A 16 64.19 -20.56 19.65
N ASN A 17 63.06 -19.85 19.52
CA ASN A 17 61.90 -20.29 18.72
C ASN A 17 61.38 -21.70 19.05
N GLN A 18 61.66 -22.22 20.25
CA GLN A 18 61.28 -23.57 20.66
C GLN A 18 59.92 -23.61 21.35
N THR A 19 59.18 -24.69 21.10
CA THR A 19 57.90 -24.98 21.75
C THR A 19 57.95 -26.38 22.38
N PHE A 20 57.48 -26.50 23.61
CA PHE A 20 57.52 -27.72 24.42
C PHE A 20 56.13 -28.35 24.52
N GLU A 21 56.06 -29.68 24.51
CA GLU A 21 54.78 -30.42 24.49
C GLU A 21 54.12 -30.56 25.87
N ASN A 22 54.85 -30.28 26.94
CA ASN A 22 54.33 -30.30 28.31
C ASN A 22 55.11 -29.32 29.20
N TYR A 23 54.54 -29.02 30.36
CA TYR A 23 55.09 -28.05 31.31
C TYR A 23 56.46 -28.47 31.84
N CYS A 24 56.64 -29.76 32.14
CA CYS A 24 57.88 -30.30 32.70
C CYS A 24 59.07 -30.05 31.77
N SER A 25 58.94 -30.38 30.48
CA SER A 25 60.01 -30.18 29.50
C SER A 25 60.39 -28.70 29.33
N ALA A 26 59.42 -27.79 29.43
CA ALA A 26 59.70 -26.36 29.36
C ALA A 26 60.36 -25.83 30.64
N PHE A 27 59.95 -26.36 31.80
CA PHE A 27 60.51 -26.02 33.09
C PHE A 27 61.95 -26.52 33.25
N ASP A 28 62.23 -27.74 32.80
CA ASP A 28 63.57 -28.33 32.78
C ASP A 28 64.52 -27.48 31.93
N GLU A 29 64.05 -26.98 30.78
CA GLU A 29 64.83 -26.07 29.94
C GLU A 29 65.14 -24.74 30.66
N LEU A 30 64.17 -24.15 31.38
CA LEU A 30 64.39 -22.95 32.20
C LEU A 30 65.43 -23.16 33.30
N GLN A 31 65.39 -24.32 33.97
CA GLN A 31 66.39 -24.67 34.96
C GLN A 31 67.77 -24.87 34.33
N ARG A 32 67.84 -25.56 33.18
CA ARG A 32 69.08 -25.82 32.44
C ARG A 32 69.80 -24.54 32.05
N ILE A 33 69.06 -23.50 31.65
CA ILE A 33 69.63 -22.20 31.27
C ILE A 33 69.88 -21.26 32.46
N GLY A 34 69.70 -21.75 33.70
CA GLY A 34 69.96 -20.99 34.93
C GLY A 34 69.06 -19.78 35.10
N ALA A 35 67.89 -19.75 34.44
CA ALA A 35 67.02 -18.60 34.45
C ALA A 35 66.16 -18.59 35.72
N ASN A 36 66.25 -17.50 36.49
CA ASN A 36 65.25 -17.24 37.51
C ASN A 36 63.95 -16.82 36.83
N TRP A 37 62.98 -17.73 36.78
CA TRP A 37 61.73 -17.53 36.07
C TRP A 37 60.86 -16.38 36.64
N GLN A 38 61.15 -15.93 37.86
CA GLN A 38 60.45 -14.78 38.45
C GLN A 38 61.08 -13.44 38.05
N ARG A 39 62.31 -13.43 37.52
CA ARG A 39 63.07 -12.20 37.24
C ARG A 39 63.39 -11.96 35.77
N THR A 40 63.60 -13.01 34.97
CA THR A 40 64.16 -12.83 33.60
C THR A 40 63.34 -13.47 32.50
N LEU A 41 62.83 -14.69 32.69
CA LEU A 41 62.08 -15.43 31.67
C LEU A 41 60.83 -16.06 32.28
N TYR A 42 59.82 -16.41 31.50
CA TYR A 42 58.63 -17.10 32.03
C TYR A 42 58.11 -18.16 31.06
N LEU A 43 57.37 -19.13 31.62
CA LEU A 43 56.68 -20.16 30.83
C LEU A 43 55.35 -19.61 30.32
N HIS A 44 55.18 -19.70 29.01
CA HIS A 44 53.98 -19.27 28.33
C HIS A 44 53.17 -20.47 27.86
N ASP A 45 51.97 -20.70 28.42
CA ASP A 45 51.01 -21.69 27.92
C ASP A 45 50.36 -21.19 26.61
N ASN A 46 50.38 -21.99 25.54
CA ASN A 46 49.78 -21.64 24.26
C ASN A 46 48.24 -21.74 24.24
N ARG A 47 47.58 -22.33 25.25
CA ARG A 47 46.11 -22.29 25.40
C ARG A 47 45.58 -20.86 25.53
N TRP A 48 46.41 -19.95 26.02
CA TRP A 48 46.11 -18.51 25.98
C TRP A 48 45.84 -18.03 24.55
N ARG A 49 46.49 -18.56 23.51
CA ARG A 49 46.17 -18.21 22.12
C ARG A 49 44.77 -18.66 21.72
N ASP A 50 44.28 -19.77 22.25
CA ASP A 50 42.91 -20.24 21.99
C ASP A 50 41.86 -19.35 22.69
N ASP A 51 42.18 -18.83 23.87
CA ASP A 51 41.37 -17.81 24.57
C ASP A 51 41.54 -16.39 23.99
N TRP A 52 42.69 -16.09 23.38
CA TRP A 52 42.99 -14.84 22.69
C TRP A 52 42.32 -14.79 21.32
N ASN A 53 42.23 -15.91 20.61
CA ASN A 53 41.43 -16.02 19.40
C ASN A 53 39.96 -15.67 19.64
N ARG A 54 39.50 -15.66 20.90
CA ARG A 54 38.16 -15.19 21.29
C ARG A 54 38.10 -13.71 21.71
N ALA A 55 39.23 -13.13 22.11
CA ALA A 55 39.28 -11.75 22.60
C ALA A 55 39.65 -10.80 21.45
N GLN A 56 38.64 -10.19 20.83
CA GLN A 56 38.84 -9.22 19.76
C GLN A 56 39.47 -7.92 20.30
N THR A 57 40.61 -7.53 19.72
CA THR A 57 41.19 -6.20 19.91
C THR A 57 40.29 -5.15 19.29
N LEU A 58 40.09 -4.03 19.98
CA LEU A 58 39.32 -2.90 19.46
C LEU A 58 40.28 -1.76 19.11
N ASP A 59 40.52 -1.56 17.81
CA ASP A 59 41.26 -0.40 17.32
C ASP A 59 40.30 0.77 17.09
N LEU A 60 40.40 1.80 17.93
CA LEU A 60 39.57 3.01 17.82
C LEU A 60 40.04 3.94 16.71
N THR A 61 41.25 3.77 16.16
CA THR A 61 41.74 4.61 15.05
C THR A 61 40.91 4.43 13.79
N GLU A 62 40.31 3.25 13.60
CA GLU A 62 39.33 2.98 12.53
C GLU A 62 38.06 3.86 12.62
N PHE A 63 37.83 4.49 13.76
CA PHE A 63 36.69 5.37 14.03
C PHE A 63 37.12 6.84 14.19
N GLY A 64 38.37 7.17 13.82
CA GLY A 64 38.90 8.53 13.84
C GLY A 64 39.36 9.01 15.22
N PHE A 65 39.53 8.11 16.18
CA PHE A 65 40.11 8.47 17.48
C PHE A 65 41.63 8.45 17.43
N GLU A 66 42.24 9.45 18.06
CA GLU A 66 43.68 9.45 18.29
C GLU A 66 44.08 8.28 19.22
N PRO A 67 45.13 7.53 18.88
CA PRO A 67 45.61 6.43 19.71
C PRO A 67 46.19 6.97 21.01
N ILE A 68 45.82 6.35 22.13
CA ILE A 68 46.37 6.70 23.44
C ILE A 68 47.64 5.88 23.66
N LYS A 69 48.73 6.56 24.00
CA LYS A 69 50.00 5.90 24.29
C LYS A 69 49.85 4.90 25.44
N ASP A 70 50.48 3.74 25.29
CA ASP A 70 50.48 2.66 26.29
C ASP A 70 49.05 2.27 26.71
N HIS A 71 48.17 2.17 25.71
CA HIS A 71 46.75 1.89 25.89
C HIS A 71 46.27 0.84 24.89
N PHE A 72 46.18 -0.39 25.36
CA PHE A 72 45.73 -1.54 24.59
C PHE A 72 44.28 -1.88 24.94
N LEU A 73 43.36 -1.71 23.99
CA LEU A 73 41.93 -1.86 24.19
C LEU A 73 41.43 -3.21 23.64
N MET A 74 40.65 -3.91 24.45
CA MET A 74 40.05 -5.20 24.11
C MET A 74 38.55 -5.18 24.33
N LEU A 75 37.81 -5.91 23.50
CA LEU A 75 36.41 -6.23 23.77
C LEU A 75 36.34 -7.24 24.91
N ALA A 76 35.51 -6.93 25.92
CA ALA A 76 35.18 -7.92 26.93
C ALA A 76 34.29 -8.98 26.29
N SER A 77 34.55 -10.26 26.59
CA SER A 77 33.81 -11.40 26.06
C SER A 77 32.40 -11.56 26.65
N ASP A 78 31.88 -10.52 27.31
CA ASP A 78 30.53 -10.57 27.86
C ASP A 78 29.54 -10.34 26.71
N ASP A 79 28.73 -11.36 26.41
CA ASP A 79 27.66 -11.39 25.40
C ASP A 79 26.49 -10.45 25.76
N SER A 80 26.79 -9.21 26.15
CA SER A 80 25.78 -8.17 26.33
C SER A 80 25.36 -7.65 24.96
N ALA A 81 24.18 -8.07 24.52
CA ALA A 81 23.56 -7.53 23.31
C ALA A 81 23.11 -6.06 23.43
N ASP A 82 23.29 -5.45 24.62
CA ASP A 82 22.74 -4.14 24.92
C ASP A 82 23.83 -3.07 24.94
N ALA A 83 25.09 -3.42 25.22
CA ALA A 83 26.22 -2.51 25.19
C ALA A 83 27.54 -3.22 24.85
N VAL A 84 28.49 -2.49 24.25
CA VAL A 84 29.88 -2.95 24.14
C VAL A 84 30.56 -2.72 25.47
N TYR A 85 31.17 -3.77 26.00
CA TYR A 85 32.06 -3.68 27.14
C TYR A 85 33.50 -3.79 26.67
N VAL A 86 34.35 -2.95 27.24
CA VAL A 86 35.77 -2.91 26.94
C VAL A 86 36.59 -3.03 28.21
N THR A 87 37.78 -3.58 28.04
CA THR A 87 38.85 -3.60 29.03
C THR A 87 40.09 -3.02 28.38
N TYR A 88 40.84 -2.21 29.11
CA TYR A 88 42.08 -1.62 28.62
C TYR A 88 43.27 -2.02 29.49
N PHE A 89 44.44 -2.06 28.88
CA PHE A 89 45.70 -2.48 29.47
C PHE A 89 46.84 -1.58 29.01
N GLN A 90 47.99 -1.63 29.69
CA GLN A 90 49.15 -0.83 29.30
C GLN A 90 49.72 -1.24 27.94
N ASP A 91 49.70 -2.53 27.65
CA ASP A 91 50.17 -3.11 26.41
C ASP A 91 49.45 -4.43 26.13
N GLU A 92 49.69 -4.98 24.95
CA GLU A 92 49.16 -6.27 24.50
C GLU A 92 49.49 -7.41 25.48
N TRP A 93 50.67 -7.37 26.12
CA TRP A 93 51.11 -8.40 27.05
C TRP A 93 50.40 -8.31 28.42
N ALA A 94 50.13 -7.11 28.91
CA ALA A 94 49.32 -6.90 30.10
C ALA A 94 47.88 -7.36 29.89
N GLY A 95 47.32 -7.16 28.69
CA GLY A 95 46.00 -7.66 28.30
C GLY A 95 45.94 -9.19 28.24
N ALA A 96 46.97 -9.81 27.69
CA ALA A 96 47.15 -11.26 27.66
C ALA A 96 47.02 -11.93 29.04
N LYS A 97 47.61 -11.31 30.06
CA LYS A 97 47.60 -11.82 31.44
C LYS A 97 46.23 -11.69 32.10
N ARG A 98 45.27 -11.00 31.45
CA ARG A 98 43.95 -10.64 31.99
C ARG A 98 44.04 -10.22 33.46
N LYS A 99 45.02 -9.37 33.80
CA LYS A 99 45.10 -8.79 35.16
C LYS A 99 43.76 -8.10 35.40
N ARG A 100 42.94 -8.66 36.30
CA ARG A 100 41.54 -8.31 36.57
C ARG A 100 41.29 -6.79 36.44
N THR A 101 40.94 -6.34 35.25
CA THR A 101 40.34 -5.04 35.02
C THR A 101 38.86 -5.30 34.86
N SER A 102 38.04 -4.63 35.67
CA SER A 102 36.60 -4.76 35.56
C SER A 102 36.16 -4.20 34.20
N PRO A 103 35.41 -4.98 33.39
CA PRO A 103 34.86 -4.47 32.13
C PRO A 103 34.07 -3.20 32.37
N MET A 104 34.20 -2.23 31.46
CA MET A 104 33.42 -1.00 31.49
C MET A 104 32.69 -0.80 30.17
N LYS A 105 31.53 -0.15 30.24
CA LYS A 105 30.78 0.25 29.03
C LYS A 105 31.65 1.15 28.16
N LEU A 106 31.63 0.94 26.85
CA LEU A 106 32.39 1.74 25.89
C LEU A 106 32.12 3.24 26.04
N GLY A 107 30.87 3.66 26.25
CA GLY A 107 30.56 5.08 26.46
C GLY A 107 31.22 5.68 27.72
N ARG A 108 31.37 4.89 28.79
CA ARG A 108 32.11 5.31 29.99
C ARG A 108 33.60 5.43 29.70
N TYR A 109 34.15 4.49 28.94
CA TYR A 109 35.53 4.52 28.49
C TYR A 109 35.80 5.78 27.65
N LEU A 110 34.95 6.06 26.65
CA LEU A 110 35.09 7.24 25.78
C LEU A 110 35.05 8.54 26.59
N LYS A 111 34.11 8.70 27.54
CA LYS A 111 34.07 9.87 28.43
C LYS A 111 35.33 10.02 29.28
N GLN A 112 35.91 8.92 29.74
CA GLN A 112 37.07 8.93 30.62
C GLN A 112 38.36 9.30 29.86
N PHE A 113 38.54 8.78 28.65
CA PHE A 113 39.80 8.87 27.92
C PHE A 113 39.79 9.85 26.75
N TYR A 114 38.60 10.30 26.33
CA TYR A 114 38.40 11.34 25.32
C TYR A 114 37.47 12.43 25.89
N PRO A 115 37.91 13.18 26.93
CA PRO A 115 37.07 14.13 27.67
C PRO A 115 36.60 15.33 26.83
N GLN A 116 37.17 15.53 25.64
CA GLN A 116 36.74 16.54 24.68
C GLN A 116 35.42 16.20 23.98
N LEU A 117 34.97 14.94 24.03
CA LEU A 117 33.70 14.54 23.43
C LEU A 117 32.53 15.02 24.28
N THR A 118 31.51 15.53 23.62
CA THR A 118 30.20 15.79 24.22
C THR A 118 29.45 14.47 24.50
N ASP A 119 28.43 14.53 25.36
CA ASP A 119 27.60 13.38 25.69
C ASP A 119 26.89 12.78 24.45
N ASP A 120 26.49 13.64 23.50
CA ASP A 120 25.87 13.24 22.24
C ASP A 120 26.88 12.55 21.30
N GLU A 121 28.11 13.04 21.24
CA GLU A 121 29.20 12.41 20.47
C GLU A 121 29.57 11.05 21.06
N VAL A 122 29.69 10.93 22.38
CA VAL A 122 29.93 9.65 23.06
C VAL A 122 28.85 8.63 22.71
N THR A 123 27.58 9.05 22.75
CA THR A 123 26.45 8.18 22.43
C THR A 123 26.48 7.74 20.96
N THR A 124 26.72 8.69 20.06
CA THR A 124 26.82 8.45 18.61
C THR A 124 27.96 7.50 18.28
N GLN A 125 29.15 7.72 18.84
CA GLN A 125 30.34 6.91 18.61
C GLN A 125 30.23 5.52 19.22
N SER A 126 29.74 5.42 20.47
CA SER A 126 29.51 4.12 21.12
C SER A 126 28.55 3.25 20.30
N THR A 127 27.50 3.85 19.76
CA THR A 127 26.52 3.16 18.92
C THR A 127 27.12 2.75 17.57
N THR A 128 27.91 3.62 16.96
CA THR A 128 28.59 3.33 15.67
C THR A 128 29.54 2.15 15.82
N ILE A 129 30.39 2.19 16.85
CA ILE A 129 31.32 1.10 17.19
C ILE A 129 30.55 -0.18 17.51
N PHE A 130 29.52 -0.11 18.36
CA PHE A 130 28.64 -1.25 18.69
C PHE A 130 28.08 -1.92 17.43
N THR A 131 27.54 -1.13 16.51
CA THR A 131 26.89 -1.63 15.29
C THR A 131 27.89 -2.33 14.36
N LYS A 132 29.07 -1.72 14.18
CA LYS A 132 30.15 -2.30 13.35
C LYS A 132 30.68 -3.61 13.96
N LEU A 133 30.90 -3.64 15.27
CA LEU A 133 31.50 -4.79 15.96
C LEU A 133 30.56 -5.98 16.08
N LEU A 134 29.31 -5.74 16.44
CA LEU A 134 28.33 -6.82 16.61
C LEU A 134 27.75 -7.32 15.29
N LYS A 135 28.24 -6.79 14.16
CA LYS A 135 27.76 -7.11 12.81
C LYS A 135 26.24 -7.15 12.81
N MET A 136 25.61 -6.09 13.32
CA MET A 136 24.16 -6.04 13.33
C MET A 136 23.70 -6.01 11.87
N ASP A 137 23.28 -7.17 11.38
CA ASP A 137 22.89 -7.33 9.99
C ASP A 137 21.60 -6.54 9.77
N LEU A 138 21.71 -5.48 8.97
CA LEU A 138 20.57 -4.75 8.47
C LEU A 138 19.84 -5.65 7.46
N GLN A 139 18.64 -6.06 7.81
CA GLN A 139 17.80 -6.91 6.97
C GLN A 139 16.72 -6.06 6.29
N LEU A 140 16.31 -6.47 5.09
CA LEU A 140 15.27 -5.79 4.30
C LEU A 140 14.15 -6.77 3.99
N ALA A 141 12.92 -6.41 4.33
CA ALA A 141 11.71 -7.11 3.93
C ALA A 141 11.00 -6.35 2.81
N TYR A 142 10.66 -7.06 1.74
CA TYR A 142 10.01 -6.52 0.54
C TYR A 142 8.60 -7.05 0.32
N SER A 143 8.32 -8.28 0.78
CA SER A 143 7.02 -8.90 0.59
C SER A 143 5.99 -8.34 1.58
N ALA A 144 4.71 -8.32 1.17
CA ALA A 144 3.63 -7.85 2.03
C ALA A 144 3.51 -8.67 3.32
N ASP A 145 3.74 -9.98 3.23
CA ASP A 145 3.63 -10.91 4.36
C ASP A 145 4.78 -10.69 5.36
N ASP A 146 6.02 -10.56 4.89
CA ASP A 146 7.17 -10.31 5.77
C ASP A 146 7.04 -8.95 6.46
N ILE A 147 6.67 -7.91 5.71
CA ILE A 147 6.49 -6.56 6.26
C ILE A 147 5.39 -6.58 7.34
N GLN A 148 4.24 -7.22 7.07
CA GLN A 148 3.17 -7.35 8.07
C GLN A 148 3.64 -8.13 9.30
N ALA A 149 4.30 -9.28 9.11
CA ALA A 149 4.76 -10.12 10.21
C ALA A 149 5.70 -9.36 11.16
N ILE A 150 6.63 -8.56 10.61
CA ILE A 150 7.57 -7.74 11.41
C ILE A 150 6.82 -6.63 12.18
N TYR A 151 5.81 -6.00 11.56
CA TYR A 151 4.97 -5.02 12.25
C TYR A 151 4.18 -5.68 13.39
N GLU A 152 3.54 -6.82 13.15
CA GLU A 152 2.76 -7.52 14.17
C GLU A 152 3.62 -8.09 15.32
N GLU A 153 4.83 -8.59 15.03
CA GLU A 153 5.81 -8.99 16.05
C GLU A 153 6.13 -7.81 16.98
N SER A 154 6.19 -6.59 16.43
CA SER A 154 6.54 -5.40 17.20
C SER A 154 5.45 -4.91 18.16
N HIS A 155 4.23 -5.47 18.13
CA HIS A 155 3.08 -4.94 18.86
C HIS A 155 3.30 -4.74 20.36
N ALA A 156 3.90 -5.73 21.03
CA ALA A 156 4.12 -5.73 22.48
C ALA A 156 5.53 -5.25 22.89
N GLY A 157 6.36 -4.81 21.93
CA GLY A 157 7.77 -4.52 22.14
C GLY A 157 8.14 -3.05 21.95
N ALA A 158 9.45 -2.76 22.08
CA ALA A 158 10.00 -1.41 21.92
C ALA A 158 9.78 -0.81 20.52
N CYS A 159 9.49 -1.65 19.52
CA CYS A 159 9.19 -1.25 18.14
C CYS A 159 7.68 -0.99 17.89
N GLY A 160 6.84 -1.03 18.92
CA GLY A 160 5.39 -0.93 18.79
C GLY A 160 4.91 0.41 18.24
N SER A 161 3.87 0.35 17.42
CA SER A 161 3.11 1.50 16.93
C SER A 161 1.64 1.12 16.72
N CYS A 162 0.77 2.11 16.45
CA CYS A 162 -0.63 1.82 16.07
C CYS A 162 -0.71 0.88 14.85
N MET A 163 0.25 1.00 13.93
CA MET A 163 0.40 0.13 12.78
C MET A 163 0.91 -1.28 13.12
N SER A 164 1.12 -1.62 14.39
CA SER A 164 1.63 -2.95 14.81
C SER A 164 0.52 -3.89 15.27
N HIS A 165 -0.72 -3.42 15.38
CA HIS A 165 -1.85 -4.26 15.79
C HIS A 165 -2.17 -5.32 14.73
N ARG A 166 -2.36 -6.57 15.17
CA ARG A 166 -2.81 -7.66 14.29
C ARG A 166 -4.20 -7.36 13.69
N MET A 167 -4.47 -7.92 12.51
CA MET A 167 -5.78 -7.75 11.86
C MET A 167 -6.97 -8.22 12.71
N ASP A 168 -6.76 -9.25 13.54
CA ASP A 168 -7.77 -9.86 14.41
C ASP A 168 -7.94 -9.16 15.78
N SER A 169 -7.18 -8.08 16.05
CA SER A 169 -7.14 -7.47 17.40
C SER A 169 -8.31 -6.53 17.71
N GLY A 170 -9.23 -6.30 16.76
CA GLY A 170 -10.31 -5.31 16.89
C GLY A 170 -9.86 -3.85 16.82
N HIS A 171 -8.57 -3.58 16.54
CA HIS A 171 -8.05 -2.22 16.35
C HIS A 171 -8.49 -1.61 15.02
N TRP A 172 -8.63 -2.46 14.01
CA TRP A 172 -8.98 -2.08 12.64
C TRP A 172 -10.48 -2.02 12.44
N ASN A 173 -10.92 -1.25 11.44
CA ASN A 173 -12.33 -1.24 11.05
C ASN A 173 -12.74 -2.63 10.57
N SER A 174 -13.94 -3.08 10.95
CA SER A 174 -14.44 -4.43 10.65
C SER A 174 -14.53 -4.76 9.16
N TRP A 175 -14.50 -3.77 8.28
CA TRP A 175 -14.53 -3.95 6.83
C TRP A 175 -13.13 -3.97 6.18
N GLN A 176 -12.06 -3.62 6.91
CA GLN A 176 -10.69 -3.73 6.41
C GLN A 176 -10.30 -5.21 6.32
N LYS A 177 -9.86 -5.62 5.14
CA LYS A 177 -9.47 -7.01 4.82
C LYS A 177 -7.97 -7.21 4.92
N ASP A 178 -7.20 -6.17 4.62
CA ASP A 178 -5.74 -6.22 4.57
C ASP A 178 -5.12 -5.28 5.60
N HIS A 179 -4.01 -5.70 6.20
CA HIS A 179 -3.24 -4.86 7.09
C HIS A 179 -2.63 -3.68 6.32
N PRO A 180 -2.74 -2.41 6.76
CA PRO A 180 -2.38 -1.30 5.88
C PRO A 180 -0.89 -1.23 5.53
N VAL A 181 -0.01 -1.72 6.39
CA VAL A 181 1.45 -1.80 6.11
C VAL A 181 1.79 -2.70 4.93
N ARG A 182 0.88 -3.59 4.51
CA ARG A 182 1.06 -4.40 3.29
C ARG A 182 1.23 -3.51 2.05
N ALA A 183 0.72 -2.29 2.06
CA ALA A 183 0.92 -1.33 0.97
C ALA A 183 2.39 -0.94 0.78
N TYR A 184 3.24 -1.08 1.80
CA TYR A 184 4.68 -0.84 1.68
C TYR A 184 5.41 -1.85 0.80
N ALA A 185 4.80 -2.99 0.47
CA ALA A 185 5.33 -3.95 -0.50
C ALA A 185 5.22 -3.47 -1.96
N GLY A 186 5.31 -2.16 -2.17
CA GLY A 186 5.38 -1.54 -3.50
C GLY A 186 6.77 -1.69 -4.11
N PRO A 187 6.96 -1.27 -5.36
CA PRO A 187 8.20 -1.50 -6.10
C PRO A 187 9.40 -0.71 -5.56
N ASP A 188 9.17 0.38 -4.84
CA ASP A 188 10.24 1.32 -4.45
C ASP A 188 10.68 1.17 -2.99
N LEU A 189 9.90 0.48 -2.17
CA LEU A 189 10.01 0.52 -0.72
C LEU A 189 10.39 -0.85 -0.15
N ALA A 190 11.01 -0.81 1.03
CA ALA A 190 11.24 -1.97 1.85
C ALA A 190 11.13 -1.58 3.33
N LEU A 191 10.89 -2.56 4.20
CA LEU A 191 11.04 -2.38 5.63
C LEU A 191 12.44 -2.85 6.02
N ALA A 192 13.29 -1.92 6.46
CA ALA A 192 14.56 -2.24 7.06
C ALA A 192 14.37 -2.57 8.54
N TYR A 193 15.08 -3.57 9.04
CA TYR A 193 15.02 -3.95 10.44
C TYR A 193 16.31 -4.61 10.91
N ILE A 194 16.50 -4.60 12.24
CA ILE A 194 17.63 -5.25 12.91
C ILE A 194 17.11 -6.15 14.03
N ARG A 195 17.80 -7.27 14.23
CA ARG A 195 17.52 -8.25 15.28
C ARG A 195 18.71 -8.43 16.19
N LYS A 196 18.45 -8.81 17.44
CA LYS A 196 19.46 -9.23 18.40
C LYS A 196 20.07 -10.55 17.92
N PRO A 197 21.39 -10.65 17.66
CA PRO A 197 21.99 -11.83 17.02
C PRO A 197 21.73 -13.14 17.76
N VAL A 198 21.71 -13.10 19.10
CA VAL A 198 21.56 -14.30 19.95
C VAL A 198 20.10 -14.71 20.11
N THR A 199 19.19 -13.76 20.36
CA THR A 199 17.79 -14.07 20.68
C THR A 199 16.86 -14.00 19.48
N GLY A 200 17.29 -13.39 18.37
CA GLY A 200 16.45 -13.10 17.20
C GLY A 200 15.41 -11.99 17.43
N GLU A 201 15.37 -11.40 18.62
CA GLU A 201 14.40 -10.37 18.99
C GLU A 201 14.55 -9.11 18.12
N LEU A 202 13.42 -8.59 17.63
CA LEU A 202 13.38 -7.36 16.85
C LEU A 202 13.80 -6.14 17.71
N LEU A 203 14.89 -5.48 17.32
CA LEU A 203 15.43 -4.34 18.06
C LEU A 203 15.04 -3.00 17.45
N GLY A 204 14.85 -2.94 16.14
CA GLY A 204 14.50 -1.71 15.47
C GLY A 204 14.03 -1.94 14.04
N ARG A 205 13.19 -1.03 13.54
CA ARG A 205 12.71 -1.03 12.15
C ARG A 205 12.56 0.38 11.60
N ALA A 206 12.64 0.52 10.29
CA ALA A 206 12.40 1.76 9.56
C ALA A 206 11.94 1.47 8.14
N LEU A 207 11.00 2.26 7.61
CA LEU A 207 10.69 2.23 6.19
C LEU A 207 11.85 2.85 5.41
N VAL A 208 12.24 2.23 4.30
CA VAL A 208 13.36 2.68 3.46
C VAL A 208 13.01 2.67 1.98
N TRP A 209 13.72 3.50 1.22
CA TRP A 209 13.76 3.48 -0.24
C TRP A 209 15.13 2.97 -0.66
N PRO A 210 15.30 1.67 -0.95
CA PRO A 210 16.61 1.06 -1.17
C PRO A 210 17.40 1.70 -2.32
N GLU A 211 16.74 1.95 -3.45
CA GLU A 211 17.36 2.56 -4.64
C GLU A 211 17.93 3.96 -4.35
N LYS A 212 17.16 4.80 -3.66
CA LYS A 212 17.58 6.17 -3.31
C LYS A 212 18.38 6.27 -2.02
N LYS A 213 18.59 5.16 -1.30
CA LYS A 213 19.26 5.11 0.00
C LYS A 213 18.70 6.14 1.00
N LYS A 214 17.37 6.17 1.15
CA LYS A 214 16.68 7.02 2.13
C LYS A 214 15.94 6.19 3.18
N PHE A 215 15.85 6.71 4.40
CA PHE A 215 15.02 6.11 5.45
C PHE A 215 14.13 7.15 6.13
N GLY A 216 12.95 6.69 6.57
CA GLY A 216 11.95 7.50 7.26
C GLY A 216 12.11 7.44 8.77
N SER A 217 10.98 7.52 9.49
CA SER A 217 11.00 7.30 10.93
C SER A 217 11.51 5.90 11.28
N THR A 218 12.35 5.88 12.31
CA THR A 218 12.89 4.66 12.92
C THR A 218 12.09 4.36 14.18
N TYR A 219 11.83 3.10 14.49
CA TYR A 219 11.15 2.65 15.71
C TYR A 219 12.03 1.65 16.46
N GLY A 220 11.84 1.53 17.80
CA GLY A 220 12.64 0.67 18.66
C GLY A 220 13.90 1.34 19.17
N ASN A 221 15.03 0.63 19.09
CA ASN A 221 16.33 1.17 19.45
C ASN A 221 16.84 2.10 18.34
N TYR A 222 16.37 3.35 18.39
CA TYR A 222 16.58 4.39 17.37
C TYR A 222 18.05 4.54 16.99
N ASP A 223 18.95 4.58 17.96
CA ASP A 223 20.37 4.79 17.73
C ASP A 223 20.97 3.64 16.92
N LYS A 224 20.69 2.38 17.32
CA LYS A 224 21.23 1.19 16.64
C LYS A 224 20.73 1.07 15.20
N ILE A 225 19.43 1.22 14.95
CA ILE A 225 18.90 1.11 13.59
C ILE A 225 19.39 2.27 12.69
N ARG A 226 19.51 3.49 13.23
CA ARG A 226 20.07 4.63 12.48
C ARG A 226 21.54 4.42 12.13
N ALA A 227 22.33 3.89 13.06
CA ALA A 227 23.72 3.56 12.82
C ALA A 227 23.85 2.49 11.72
N ALA A 228 23.05 1.42 11.79
CA ALA A 228 23.05 0.34 10.79
C ALA A 228 22.65 0.86 9.39
N LEU A 229 21.61 1.70 9.32
CA LEU A 229 21.17 2.34 8.08
C LEU A 229 22.26 3.26 7.49
N ARG A 230 22.88 4.12 8.30
CA ARG A 230 23.96 5.01 7.85
C ARG A 230 25.18 4.23 7.37
N GLN A 231 25.55 3.15 8.06
CA GLN A 231 26.62 2.26 7.64
C GLN A 231 26.31 1.58 6.29
N ALA A 232 25.04 1.25 6.03
CA ALA A 232 24.57 0.72 4.75
C ALA A 232 24.36 1.80 3.65
N GLY A 233 24.77 3.05 3.93
CA GLY A 233 24.75 4.19 3.01
C GLY A 233 23.44 4.96 2.97
N TYR A 234 22.49 4.69 3.87
CA TYR A 234 21.20 5.39 3.88
C TYR A 234 21.28 6.74 4.60
N THR A 235 20.51 7.70 4.11
CA THR A 235 20.38 9.06 4.66
C THR A 235 19.00 9.29 5.28
N SER A 236 18.94 10.12 6.32
CA SER A 236 17.71 10.45 7.06
C SER A 236 16.90 11.57 6.39
N ASP A 237 17.05 11.76 5.08
CA ASP A 237 16.37 12.82 4.33
C ASP A 237 14.85 12.69 4.41
N GLY A 238 14.30 11.52 4.80
CA GLY A 238 12.90 11.32 5.19
C GLY A 238 11.87 11.64 4.09
N ASN A 239 12.31 12.15 2.95
CA ASN A 239 11.51 12.57 1.84
C ASN A 239 11.37 11.39 0.86
N PHE A 240 10.20 10.77 0.92
CA PHE A 240 9.76 9.70 0.05
C PHE A 240 8.89 10.20 -1.10
N ASP A 241 8.89 11.51 -1.41
CA ASP A 241 8.14 12.04 -2.54
C ASP A 241 8.48 11.28 -3.84
N GLY A 242 7.44 10.73 -4.46
CA GLY A 242 7.50 9.89 -5.65
C GLY A 242 7.60 8.39 -5.39
N ALA A 243 7.77 7.92 -4.15
CA ALA A 243 7.83 6.48 -3.86
C ALA A 243 6.47 5.82 -4.07
N ARG A 244 6.46 4.67 -4.72
CA ARG A 244 5.25 3.90 -5.02
C ARG A 244 5.00 2.83 -3.98
N MET A 245 3.82 2.87 -3.37
CA MET A 245 3.21 1.83 -2.57
C MET A 245 2.21 1.01 -3.40
N THR A 246 2.05 -0.25 -3.02
CA THR A 246 1.03 -1.12 -3.60
C THR A 246 -0.36 -0.57 -3.34
N ARG A 247 -1.15 -0.51 -4.40
CA ARG A 247 -2.54 -0.08 -4.36
C ARG A 247 -3.45 -1.23 -3.89
N LEU A 248 -3.83 -1.21 -2.62
CA LEU A 248 -4.64 -2.26 -2.00
C LEU A 248 -6.09 -1.81 -1.79
N VAL A 249 -7.02 -2.41 -2.53
CA VAL A 249 -8.46 -2.08 -2.40
C VAL A 249 -9.07 -2.84 -1.24
N GLN A 250 -9.49 -2.11 -0.20
CA GLN A 250 -10.14 -2.67 0.99
C GLN A 250 -11.64 -2.89 0.76
N ARG A 251 -12.30 -1.87 0.19
CA ARG A 251 -13.75 -1.85 -0.05
C ARG A 251 -14.10 -0.96 -1.22
N ARG A 252 -15.19 -1.29 -1.92
CA ARG A 252 -15.85 -0.43 -2.91
C ARG A 252 -17.29 -0.20 -2.50
N ASN A 253 -17.76 1.03 -2.64
CA ASN A 253 -19.16 1.43 -2.45
C ASN A 253 -19.54 2.43 -3.56
N GLY A 254 -20.14 1.92 -4.64
CA GLY A 254 -20.30 2.69 -5.87
C GLY A 254 -18.93 3.15 -6.41
N ASN A 255 -18.82 4.45 -6.71
CA ASN A 255 -17.57 5.08 -7.16
C ASN A 255 -16.59 5.36 -6.02
N THR A 256 -17.02 5.21 -4.78
CA THR A 256 -16.16 5.42 -3.61
C THR A 256 -15.32 4.16 -3.36
N VAL A 257 -14.00 4.32 -3.34
CA VAL A 257 -13.05 3.24 -3.13
C VAL A 257 -12.20 3.55 -1.91
N TYR A 258 -12.16 2.59 -1.00
CA TYR A 258 -11.34 2.63 0.20
C TYR A 258 -10.05 1.88 -0.08
N LEU A 259 -8.92 2.58 -0.06
CA LEU A 259 -7.60 2.00 -0.28
C LEU A 259 -6.85 1.89 1.03
N ALA A 260 -6.13 0.79 1.24
CA ALA A 260 -5.22 0.65 2.37
C ALA A 260 -4.14 1.72 2.27
N CYS A 261 -3.94 2.48 3.33
CA CYS A 261 -2.89 3.49 3.38
C CYS A 261 -2.30 3.49 4.79
N PRO A 262 -1.04 3.03 4.95
CA PRO A 262 -0.37 3.07 6.23
C PRO A 262 -0.09 4.52 6.64
N TYR A 263 0.21 4.70 7.92
CA TYR A 263 0.65 6.00 8.44
C TYR A 263 2.00 6.37 7.82
N LEU A 264 2.06 7.55 7.19
CA LEU A 264 3.26 8.04 6.50
C LEU A 264 4.01 9.05 7.38
N ASP A 265 5.02 8.55 8.09
CA ASP A 265 5.91 9.40 8.87
C ASP A 265 6.66 10.38 7.96
N ASN A 266 6.69 11.67 8.32
CA ASN A 266 7.36 12.76 7.59
C ASN A 266 6.82 13.04 6.16
N GLY A 267 5.68 12.45 5.77
CA GLY A 267 5.15 12.53 4.42
C GLY A 267 4.07 13.60 4.18
N ASN A 268 4.10 14.20 3.00
CA ASN A 268 3.08 15.12 2.49
C ASN A 268 1.75 14.43 2.07
N GLY A 269 1.43 13.25 2.61
CA GLY A 269 0.34 12.38 2.15
C GLY A 269 0.74 11.49 0.97
N CYS A 270 -0.24 10.83 0.36
CA CYS A 270 -0.08 10.11 -0.90
C CYS A 270 -1.26 10.39 -1.83
N HIS A 271 -1.12 10.01 -3.10
CA HIS A 271 -2.17 10.12 -4.11
C HIS A 271 -2.24 8.82 -4.94
N ASP A 272 -3.44 8.46 -5.38
CA ASP A 272 -3.66 7.33 -6.28
C ASP A 272 -3.39 7.74 -7.73
N ASN A 273 -2.52 7.03 -8.44
CA ASN A 273 -2.32 7.22 -9.88
C ASN A 273 -3.04 6.15 -10.73
N GLY A 274 -3.83 5.27 -10.11
CA GLY A 274 -4.57 4.19 -10.74
C GLY A 274 -3.88 2.82 -10.65
N GLU A 275 -2.55 2.80 -10.54
CA GLU A 275 -1.75 1.58 -10.40
C GLU A 275 -1.12 1.47 -9.00
N TYR A 276 -0.64 2.59 -8.46
CA TYR A 276 0.06 2.70 -7.19
C TYR A 276 -0.50 3.85 -6.34
N LEU A 277 -0.27 3.75 -5.04
CA LEU A 277 -0.33 4.90 -4.14
C LEU A 277 1.05 5.56 -4.11
N VAL A 278 1.16 6.78 -4.63
CA VAL A 278 2.42 7.48 -4.75
C VAL A 278 2.56 8.48 -3.60
N MET A 279 3.63 8.37 -2.82
CA MET A 279 3.93 9.27 -1.71
C MET A 279 4.28 10.67 -2.22
N GLY A 280 3.88 11.69 -1.48
CA GLY A 280 4.16 13.09 -1.78
C GLY A 280 3.00 13.85 -2.42
N ARG A 281 3.21 15.15 -2.66
CA ARG A 281 2.20 16.03 -3.25
C ARG A 281 2.10 15.80 -4.76
N ASN A 282 0.88 15.76 -5.28
CA ASN A 282 0.63 15.86 -6.71
C ASN A 282 -0.19 17.13 -7.00
N SER A 283 0.42 18.09 -7.69
CA SER A 283 -0.22 19.34 -8.10
C SER A 283 -1.32 19.16 -9.15
N ALA A 284 -1.36 18.03 -9.86
CA ALA A 284 -2.35 17.76 -10.90
C ALA A 284 -3.68 17.21 -10.34
N TYR A 285 -3.66 16.64 -9.13
CA TYR A 285 -4.84 16.09 -8.48
C TYR A 285 -5.21 16.76 -7.15
N ASP A 286 -4.32 17.58 -6.59
CA ASP A 286 -4.48 18.41 -5.38
C ASP A 286 -5.14 17.68 -4.18
N ARG A 287 -4.94 16.36 -4.10
CA ARG A 287 -5.42 15.53 -2.99
C ARG A 287 -4.24 15.15 -2.13
N LYS A 288 -4.21 15.72 -0.92
CA LYS A 288 -3.36 15.28 0.17
C LYS A 288 -4.17 14.31 1.01
N ASP A 289 -4.09 13.02 0.70
CA ASP A 289 -4.69 11.99 1.54
C ASP A 289 -3.60 11.41 2.45
N SER A 290 -3.66 11.77 3.73
CA SER A 290 -2.89 11.13 4.79
C SER A 290 -3.83 10.32 5.66
N SER A 291 -3.45 9.09 5.95
CA SER A 291 -4.26 8.18 6.75
C SER A 291 -3.72 8.08 8.17
N GLN A 292 -4.52 8.52 9.14
CA GLN A 292 -4.34 8.15 10.54
C GLN A 292 -5.07 6.84 10.89
N ASN A 293 -5.95 6.36 10.01
CA ASN A 293 -6.89 5.25 10.27
C ASN A 293 -6.58 3.99 9.46
N GLY A 294 -5.41 3.91 8.81
CA GLY A 294 -5.03 2.78 7.94
C GLY A 294 -5.68 2.74 6.55
N TYR A 295 -6.44 3.76 6.14
CA TYR A 295 -7.01 3.85 4.78
C TYR A 295 -7.20 5.29 4.32
N ILE A 296 -7.28 5.45 2.99
CA ILE A 296 -7.75 6.67 2.33
C ILE A 296 -9.00 6.37 1.50
N THR A 297 -9.75 7.40 1.18
CA THR A 297 -10.96 7.28 0.35
C THR A 297 -10.75 8.07 -0.93
N ILE A 298 -10.94 7.41 -2.06
CA ILE A 298 -10.88 8.04 -3.37
C ILE A 298 -12.22 7.86 -4.09
N GLN A 299 -12.47 8.73 -5.06
CA GLN A 299 -13.49 8.51 -6.08
C GLN A 299 -12.81 7.94 -7.32
N GLU A 300 -13.11 6.68 -7.65
CA GLU A 300 -12.78 6.10 -8.95
C GLU A 300 -13.94 6.35 -9.90
N TYR A 301 -13.70 7.11 -10.95
CA TYR A 301 -14.63 7.21 -12.06
C TYR A 301 -14.27 6.13 -13.06
N ARG A 302 -15.19 5.22 -13.35
CA ARG A 302 -15.04 4.30 -14.45
C ARG A 302 -15.88 4.78 -15.59
N CYS A 303 -15.30 4.77 -16.79
CA CYS A 303 -16.05 4.96 -18.00
C CYS A 303 -17.08 3.85 -17.99
N ALA A 304 -18.35 4.22 -17.94
CA ALA A 304 -19.39 3.24 -18.13
C ALA A 304 -19.09 2.48 -19.45
N ILE A 305 -18.49 3.15 -20.46
CA ILE A 305 -18.45 2.69 -21.87
C ILE A 305 -17.39 1.63 -22.05
N SER A 306 -16.17 1.97 -21.68
CA SER A 306 -15.04 1.04 -21.79
C SER A 306 -14.82 0.22 -20.52
N GLY A 307 -15.46 0.56 -19.39
CA GLY A 307 -15.16 0.01 -18.08
C GLY A 307 -13.82 0.51 -17.48
N GLU A 308 -13.06 1.28 -18.26
CA GLU A 308 -11.74 1.77 -17.90
C GLU A 308 -11.81 2.88 -16.86
N LEU A 309 -10.74 3.03 -16.09
CA LEU A 309 -10.60 4.15 -15.16
C LEU A 309 -10.44 5.46 -15.91
N ILE A 310 -11.21 6.47 -15.50
CA ILE A 310 -11.15 7.83 -16.01
C ILE A 310 -10.56 8.74 -14.93
N PRO A 311 -9.55 9.56 -15.23
CA PRO A 311 -9.12 10.63 -14.33
C PRO A 311 -10.30 11.54 -13.99
N ALA A 312 -10.45 11.93 -12.72
CA ALA A 312 -11.59 12.76 -12.28
C ALA A 312 -11.81 14.02 -13.14
N ALA A 313 -10.74 14.70 -13.56
CA ALA A 313 -10.80 15.88 -14.43
C ALA A 313 -11.36 15.60 -15.85
N LYS A 314 -11.29 14.33 -16.28
CA LYS A 314 -11.83 13.83 -17.55
C LYS A 314 -13.15 13.09 -17.37
N ALA A 315 -13.64 12.89 -16.15
CA ALA A 315 -14.92 12.24 -15.91
C ALA A 315 -16.05 13.25 -16.15
N PHE A 316 -17.03 12.84 -16.95
CA PHE A 316 -18.30 13.55 -17.09
C PHE A 316 -19.40 12.67 -16.50
N GLU A 317 -20.05 13.15 -15.45
CA GLU A 317 -21.17 12.43 -14.85
C GLU A 317 -22.45 12.69 -15.64
N VAL A 318 -23.12 11.61 -16.02
CA VAL A 318 -24.40 11.60 -16.71
C VAL A 318 -25.41 10.86 -15.85
N MET A 319 -26.64 11.33 -15.80
CA MET A 319 -27.72 10.62 -15.14
C MET A 319 -27.90 9.26 -15.82
N SER A 320 -27.94 8.20 -15.01
CA SER A 320 -28.19 6.85 -15.49
C SER A 320 -29.62 6.74 -16.06
N PRO A 321 -29.89 5.80 -16.97
CA PRO A 321 -31.22 5.60 -17.56
C PRO A 321 -32.34 5.28 -16.55
N ASP A 322 -32.01 4.89 -15.32
CA ASP A 322 -32.98 4.71 -14.24
C ASP A 322 -33.46 6.05 -13.64
N GLY A 323 -32.78 7.16 -13.92
CA GLY A 323 -33.06 8.47 -13.34
C GLY A 323 -32.72 8.58 -11.84
N LEU A 324 -32.14 7.54 -11.25
CA LEU A 324 -31.89 7.39 -9.82
C LEU A 324 -30.40 7.40 -9.47
N SER A 325 -29.51 7.16 -10.44
CA SER A 325 -28.06 7.14 -10.24
C SER A 325 -27.32 7.98 -11.29
N THR A 326 -26.02 8.24 -11.07
CA THR A 326 -25.13 8.87 -12.05
C THR A 326 -24.04 7.89 -12.47
N VAL A 327 -23.66 7.92 -13.75
CA VAL A 327 -22.57 7.14 -14.33
C VAL A 327 -21.54 8.08 -14.95
N SER A 328 -20.28 7.66 -15.03
CA SER A 328 -19.21 8.51 -15.57
C SER A 328 -18.81 8.08 -16.97
N ILE A 329 -18.58 9.04 -17.86
CA ILE A 329 -18.03 8.80 -19.21
C ILE A 329 -16.79 9.64 -19.44
N LEU A 330 -15.89 9.16 -20.31
CA LEU A 330 -14.66 9.88 -20.65
C LEU A 330 -15.03 11.13 -21.46
N ARG A 331 -14.58 12.30 -21.02
CA ARG A 331 -14.86 13.59 -21.67
C ARG A 331 -14.36 13.66 -23.12
N ASP A 332 -13.35 12.87 -23.48
CA ASP A 332 -12.84 12.79 -24.85
C ASP A 332 -13.76 11.97 -25.78
N LEU A 333 -14.69 11.18 -25.20
CA LEU A 333 -15.80 10.53 -25.91
C LEU A 333 -17.02 11.46 -26.06
N ARG A 334 -16.89 12.73 -25.65
CA ARG A 334 -17.91 13.77 -25.80
C ARG A 334 -17.93 14.28 -27.25
N ASP A 335 -18.77 13.67 -28.07
CA ASP A 335 -19.27 14.33 -29.29
C ASP A 335 -20.39 15.34 -28.90
N THR A 336 -20.56 16.45 -29.62
CA THR A 336 -21.59 17.49 -29.35
C THR A 336 -23.04 16.99 -29.31
N HIS A 337 -23.30 15.73 -29.64
CA HIS A 337 -24.57 15.00 -29.54
C HIS A 337 -24.71 14.16 -28.25
N THR A 338 -23.74 14.21 -27.32
CA THR A 338 -23.68 13.32 -26.14
C THR A 338 -24.71 13.61 -25.04
N GLU A 339 -25.31 14.80 -25.00
CA GLU A 339 -26.42 15.09 -24.07
C GLU A 339 -27.74 14.43 -24.50
N TYR A 340 -27.96 14.21 -25.80
CA TYR A 340 -29.25 13.73 -26.32
C TYR A 340 -29.28 12.22 -26.59
N HIS A 341 -28.12 11.58 -26.76
CA HIS A 341 -28.03 10.18 -27.19
C HIS A 341 -27.62 9.17 -26.11
N HIS A 342 -27.18 9.58 -24.92
CA HIS A 342 -26.69 8.62 -23.91
C HIS A 342 -27.76 7.98 -23.02
N GLY A 343 -29.04 8.35 -23.22
CA GLY A 343 -30.16 7.46 -22.85
C GLY A 343 -30.33 6.25 -23.80
N SER A 344 -29.58 6.18 -24.91
CA SER A 344 -29.76 5.16 -25.96
C SER A 344 -28.47 4.61 -26.61
N ARG A 345 -27.28 4.82 -26.02
CA ARG A 345 -25.97 4.51 -26.64
C ARG A 345 -25.15 3.38 -25.99
N TRP A 346 -25.78 2.42 -25.32
CA TRP A 346 -25.11 1.16 -24.99
C TRP A 346 -25.34 0.19 -26.14
N LEU A 347 -24.25 -0.35 -26.69
CA LEU A 347 -24.16 -1.26 -27.83
C LEU A 347 -24.03 -0.52 -29.18
N LYS A 348 -22.78 -0.32 -29.62
CA LYS A 348 -22.37 -0.72 -30.97
C LYS A 348 -22.02 -2.21 -30.90
N SER A 349 -23.03 -3.06 -30.94
CA SER A 349 -22.90 -4.40 -31.49
C SER A 349 -22.90 -4.27 -33.01
N ASP A 350 -21.95 -4.90 -33.71
CA ASP A 350 -21.96 -5.00 -35.19
C ASP A 350 -23.01 -6.01 -35.67
N ASN A 351 -23.73 -6.66 -34.75
CA ASN A 351 -24.79 -7.59 -35.07
C ASN A 351 -26.13 -6.85 -35.24
N ASP A 352 -26.60 -6.77 -36.48
CA ASP A 352 -27.85 -6.08 -36.82
C ASP A 352 -29.08 -6.65 -36.07
N ASP A 353 -28.99 -7.92 -35.61
CA ASP A 353 -30.04 -8.59 -34.85
C ASP A 353 -30.29 -7.97 -33.46
N ASP A 354 -29.33 -7.24 -32.88
CA ASP A 354 -29.46 -6.66 -31.53
C ASP A 354 -30.28 -5.35 -31.49
N TYR A 355 -30.76 -4.87 -32.64
CA TYR A 355 -31.47 -3.59 -32.76
C TYR A 355 -32.89 -3.74 -33.29
N ILE A 356 -33.72 -2.75 -32.96
CA ILE A 356 -35.06 -2.54 -33.50
C ILE A 356 -35.11 -1.14 -34.11
N VAL A 357 -35.65 -1.05 -35.32
CA VAL A 357 -35.98 0.23 -35.96
C VAL A 357 -37.29 0.75 -35.37
N VAL A 358 -37.26 1.91 -34.73
CA VAL A 358 -38.43 2.56 -34.14
C VAL A 358 -39.20 3.41 -35.16
N GLY A 359 -40.34 3.97 -34.75
CA GLY A 359 -41.33 4.65 -35.60
C GLY A 359 -40.77 5.70 -36.57
N ASP A 360 -39.76 6.45 -36.11
CA ASP A 360 -39.09 7.54 -36.82
C ASP A 360 -37.87 7.10 -37.66
N GLY A 361 -37.61 5.79 -37.75
CA GLY A 361 -36.50 5.23 -38.52
C GLY A 361 -35.19 5.10 -37.76
N LYS A 362 -35.12 5.52 -36.48
CA LYS A 362 -33.93 5.32 -35.65
C LYS A 362 -33.73 3.85 -35.29
N ARG A 363 -32.47 3.40 -35.26
CA ARG A 363 -32.08 2.07 -34.77
C ARG A 363 -31.75 2.14 -33.29
N LEU A 364 -32.43 1.36 -32.45
CA LEU A 364 -32.23 1.32 -31.01
C LEU A 364 -31.98 -0.12 -30.53
N PRO A 365 -31.13 -0.36 -29.52
CA PRO A 365 -30.91 -1.70 -28.97
C PRO A 365 -32.22 -2.32 -28.44
N ARG A 366 -32.41 -3.63 -28.63
CA ARG A 366 -33.63 -4.35 -28.20
C ARG A 366 -33.97 -4.11 -26.72
N GLY A 367 -32.97 -4.10 -25.84
CA GLY A 367 -33.17 -3.87 -24.40
C GLY A 367 -33.66 -2.46 -24.05
N VAL A 368 -33.34 -1.45 -24.87
CA VAL A 368 -33.88 -0.09 -24.70
C VAL A 368 -35.34 -0.04 -25.15
N VAL A 369 -35.64 -0.67 -26.28
CA VAL A 369 -37.00 -0.70 -26.83
C VAL A 369 -37.97 -1.46 -25.92
N SER A 370 -37.56 -2.56 -25.29
CA SER A 370 -38.42 -3.32 -24.36
C SER A 370 -38.79 -2.55 -23.10
N ASN A 371 -37.90 -1.67 -22.62
CA ASN A 371 -38.06 -1.00 -21.33
C ASN A 371 -38.74 0.37 -21.44
N TYR A 372 -38.51 1.09 -22.54
CA TYR A 372 -38.89 2.49 -22.66
C TYR A 372 -39.84 2.80 -23.81
N TYR A 373 -40.12 1.84 -24.69
CA TYR A 373 -40.97 2.05 -25.87
C TYR A 373 -42.19 1.12 -25.84
N ARG A 374 -43.27 1.55 -26.48
CA ARG A 374 -44.48 0.74 -26.67
C ARG A 374 -44.68 0.43 -28.15
N LYS A 375 -45.02 -0.82 -28.43
CA LYS A 375 -45.38 -1.25 -29.78
C LYS A 375 -46.76 -0.71 -30.11
N CYS A 376 -46.85 0.15 -31.11
CA CYS A 376 -48.12 0.65 -31.61
C CYS A 376 -48.95 -0.49 -32.18
N ALA A 377 -50.19 -0.63 -31.70
CA ALA A 377 -51.13 -1.66 -32.14
C ALA A 377 -51.42 -1.58 -33.65
N VAL A 378 -51.39 -0.36 -34.22
CA VAL A 378 -51.70 -0.10 -35.63
C VAL A 378 -50.48 -0.30 -36.52
N THR A 379 -49.41 0.45 -36.30
CA THR A 379 -48.24 0.45 -37.21
C THR A 379 -47.29 -0.72 -36.97
N LYS A 380 -47.44 -1.42 -35.84
CA LYS A 380 -46.51 -2.44 -35.34
C LYS A 380 -45.08 -1.93 -35.10
N LYS A 381 -44.83 -0.62 -35.17
CA LYS A 381 -43.56 0.03 -34.81
C LYS A 381 -43.57 0.48 -33.36
N PHE A 382 -42.38 0.75 -32.81
CA PHE A 382 -42.20 1.18 -31.42
C PHE A 382 -42.06 2.69 -31.32
N TYR A 383 -42.67 3.28 -30.30
CA TYR A 383 -42.69 4.73 -30.04
C TYR A 383 -42.60 4.99 -28.52
N LEU A 384 -42.26 6.22 -28.13
CA LEU A 384 -42.23 6.58 -26.72
C LEU A 384 -43.65 6.58 -26.14
N PRO A 385 -43.86 6.19 -24.87
CA PRO A 385 -45.18 6.19 -24.23
C PRO A 385 -45.89 7.54 -24.27
N SER A 386 -45.15 8.65 -24.24
CA SER A 386 -45.66 10.03 -24.36
C SER A 386 -46.19 10.36 -25.77
N GLU A 387 -45.80 9.59 -26.79
CA GLU A 387 -46.20 9.79 -28.18
C GLU A 387 -47.48 9.01 -28.51
N GLY A 388 -48.29 8.61 -27.54
CA GLY A 388 -49.50 7.83 -27.82
C GLY A 388 -50.40 7.66 -26.60
N MET A 389 -51.42 6.82 -26.74
CA MET A 389 -52.44 6.58 -25.72
C MET A 389 -52.84 5.11 -25.65
N ASN A 390 -53.31 4.66 -24.47
CA ASN A 390 -53.87 3.32 -24.30
C ASN A 390 -55.31 3.28 -24.84
N THR A 391 -55.62 2.24 -25.60
CA THR A 391 -56.95 1.93 -26.14
C THR A 391 -57.30 0.48 -25.80
N ASN A 392 -58.54 0.05 -26.04
CA ASN A 392 -58.92 -1.35 -25.81
C ASN A 392 -58.20 -2.32 -26.76
N ASP A 393 -57.72 -1.84 -27.90
CA ASP A 393 -56.96 -2.62 -28.88
C ASP A 393 -55.44 -2.55 -28.62
N GLY A 394 -55.03 -1.99 -27.49
CA GLY A 394 -53.64 -1.77 -27.10
C GLY A 394 -53.19 -0.31 -27.19
N TRP A 395 -51.87 -0.09 -27.13
CA TRP A 395 -51.30 1.26 -27.15
C TRP A 395 -51.14 1.77 -28.59
N VAL A 396 -51.50 3.04 -28.85
CA VAL A 396 -51.55 3.64 -30.21
C VAL A 396 -50.76 4.93 -30.25
N CYS A 397 -49.88 5.07 -31.25
CA CYS A 397 -49.06 6.27 -31.43
C CYS A 397 -49.83 7.43 -32.09
N ASN A 398 -49.63 8.65 -31.58
CA ASN A 398 -50.25 9.90 -31.99
C ASN A 398 -50.02 10.26 -33.46
N GLN A 399 -48.82 10.00 -34.01
CA GLN A 399 -48.50 10.37 -35.40
C GLN A 399 -49.41 9.68 -36.43
N VAL A 400 -49.86 8.45 -36.16
CA VAL A 400 -50.80 7.72 -37.02
C VAL A 400 -52.24 7.93 -36.57
N TYR A 401 -52.45 8.11 -35.26
CA TYR A 401 -53.75 8.50 -34.71
C TYR A 401 -54.29 9.76 -35.37
N PHE A 402 -53.54 10.85 -35.50
CA PHE A 402 -54.14 12.08 -36.06
C PHE A 402 -54.33 12.04 -37.58
N ARG A 403 -53.68 11.13 -38.31
CA ARG A 403 -53.72 11.11 -39.77
C ARG A 403 -54.88 10.27 -40.30
N ASP A 404 -54.89 8.97 -39.98
CA ASP A 404 -55.74 7.99 -40.68
C ASP A 404 -56.68 7.20 -39.77
N TYR A 405 -56.55 7.34 -38.45
CA TYR A 405 -57.29 6.55 -37.47
C TYR A 405 -57.94 7.43 -36.40
N VAL A 406 -58.91 6.90 -35.65
CA VAL A 406 -59.63 7.59 -34.58
C VAL A 406 -60.03 6.61 -33.50
N VAL A 407 -60.20 7.04 -32.26
CA VAL A 407 -60.71 6.16 -31.19
C VAL A 407 -62.20 6.34 -31.10
N CYS A 408 -62.93 5.23 -31.21
CA CYS A 408 -64.36 5.23 -30.93
C CYS A 408 -64.59 5.59 -29.46
N GLN A 409 -65.38 6.63 -29.22
CA GLN A 409 -65.53 7.17 -27.86
C GLN A 409 -66.13 6.17 -26.88
N VAL A 410 -66.98 5.25 -27.37
CA VAL A 410 -67.66 4.23 -26.57
C VAL A 410 -66.83 2.96 -26.44
N SER A 411 -66.46 2.32 -27.55
CA SER A 411 -65.74 1.05 -27.47
C SER A 411 -64.28 1.20 -27.07
N LYS A 412 -63.75 2.42 -27.10
CA LYS A 412 -62.32 2.74 -26.99
C LYS A 412 -61.46 1.95 -27.99
N SER A 413 -62.06 1.46 -29.08
CA SER A 413 -61.37 0.76 -30.16
C SER A 413 -60.85 1.74 -31.20
N VAL A 414 -59.80 1.35 -31.90
CA VAL A 414 -59.16 2.14 -32.95
C VAL A 414 -59.82 1.84 -34.29
N LEU A 415 -60.33 2.87 -34.94
CA LEU A 415 -61.00 2.78 -36.24
C LEU A 415 -60.20 3.52 -37.30
N LYS A 416 -60.20 3.05 -38.54
CA LYS A 416 -59.80 3.92 -39.66
C LYS A 416 -60.83 5.02 -39.85
N LYS A 417 -60.40 6.25 -40.15
CA LYS A 417 -61.27 7.41 -40.36
C LYS A 417 -62.31 7.19 -41.46
N ASP A 418 -61.93 6.51 -42.54
CA ASP A 418 -62.82 6.17 -43.65
C ASP A 418 -63.92 5.15 -43.27
N ARG A 419 -63.78 4.50 -42.11
CA ARG A 419 -64.74 3.55 -41.53
C ARG A 419 -65.38 4.08 -40.24
N ALA A 420 -65.12 5.32 -39.87
CA ALA A 420 -65.66 5.96 -38.69
C ALA A 420 -66.55 7.14 -39.10
N VAL A 421 -67.57 7.43 -38.30
CA VAL A 421 -68.45 8.58 -38.52
C VAL A 421 -68.07 9.67 -37.54
N TRP A 422 -67.73 10.86 -38.05
CA TRP A 422 -67.60 12.07 -37.24
C TRP A 422 -68.98 12.64 -36.96
N MET A 423 -69.24 12.90 -35.69
CA MET A 423 -70.55 13.35 -35.21
C MET A 423 -70.47 14.81 -34.79
N GLU A 424 -71.58 15.55 -34.90
CA GLU A 424 -71.65 17.00 -34.64
C GLU A 424 -71.06 17.42 -33.28
N HIS A 425 -71.19 16.59 -32.25
CA HIS A 425 -70.61 16.82 -30.90
C HIS A 425 -69.09 16.57 -30.77
N GLY A 426 -68.36 16.42 -31.88
CA GLY A 426 -66.89 16.34 -31.88
C GLY A 426 -66.30 14.96 -31.54
N ALA A 427 -67.01 13.87 -31.85
CA ALA A 427 -66.57 12.51 -31.54
C ALA A 427 -66.68 11.56 -32.74
N TRP A 428 -65.78 10.57 -32.80
CA TRP A 428 -65.77 9.51 -33.81
C TRP A 428 -66.44 8.24 -33.30
N TRP A 429 -67.21 7.59 -34.19
CA TRP A 429 -68.01 6.41 -33.86
C TRP A 429 -67.87 5.28 -34.89
N HIS A 430 -67.98 4.03 -34.43
CA HIS A 430 -68.11 2.87 -35.31
C HIS A 430 -69.54 2.82 -35.88
N PRO A 431 -69.73 2.68 -37.21
CA PRO A 431 -71.06 2.61 -37.83
C PRO A 431 -71.93 1.50 -37.23
N GLU A 432 -71.35 0.35 -36.94
CA GLU A 432 -72.09 -0.77 -36.34
C GLU A 432 -72.49 -0.50 -34.88
N MET A 433 -71.68 0.22 -34.11
CA MET A 433 -72.05 0.61 -32.74
C MET A 433 -73.21 1.60 -32.75
N LEU A 434 -73.22 2.55 -33.70
CA LEU A 434 -74.34 3.47 -33.93
C LEU A 434 -75.63 2.73 -34.29
N ARG A 435 -75.54 1.70 -35.14
CA ARG A 435 -76.69 0.86 -35.53
C ARG A 435 -77.21 0.00 -34.37
N THR A 436 -76.32 -0.65 -33.62
CA THR A 436 -76.71 -1.63 -32.59
C THR A 436 -77.19 -0.97 -31.30
N HIS A 437 -76.59 0.15 -30.89
CA HIS A 437 -76.84 0.72 -29.55
C HIS A 437 -77.71 1.98 -29.58
N GLY A 438 -77.96 2.57 -30.74
CA GLY A 438 -78.81 3.75 -30.89
C GLY A 438 -78.32 4.95 -30.08
N VAL A 439 -77.51 5.82 -30.68
CA VAL A 439 -76.97 6.99 -29.97
C VAL A 439 -77.95 8.14 -30.05
N GLN A 440 -78.43 8.60 -28.89
CA GLN A 440 -79.15 9.86 -28.76
C GLN A 440 -78.22 10.93 -28.20
N VAL A 441 -78.02 12.01 -28.94
CA VAL A 441 -77.30 13.21 -28.48
C VAL A 441 -78.21 14.40 -28.75
N GLU A 442 -78.53 15.16 -27.70
CA GLU A 442 -79.40 16.35 -27.77
C GLU A 442 -80.76 16.07 -28.44
N GLY A 443 -81.34 14.88 -28.18
CA GLY A 443 -82.65 14.48 -28.71
C GLY A 443 -82.64 13.98 -30.16
N LYS A 444 -81.52 14.05 -30.90
CA LYS A 444 -81.38 13.44 -32.22
C LYS A 444 -80.95 11.97 -32.10
N ASN A 445 -81.68 11.04 -32.73
CA ASN A 445 -81.31 9.62 -32.80
C ASN A 445 -80.49 9.35 -34.07
N TYR A 446 -79.22 9.03 -33.90
CA TYR A 446 -78.26 8.85 -34.98
C TYR A 446 -78.27 7.45 -35.60
N ALA A 447 -79.05 6.49 -35.08
CA ALA A 447 -79.21 5.18 -35.72
C ALA A 447 -79.89 5.27 -37.09
N ARG A 448 -80.79 6.26 -37.29
CA ARG A 448 -81.51 6.47 -38.55
C ARG A 448 -80.68 7.13 -39.65
N LEU A 449 -79.63 7.88 -39.28
CA LEU A 449 -78.75 8.56 -40.25
C LEU A 449 -77.90 7.59 -41.09
N LEU A 450 -77.63 6.38 -40.58
CA LEU A 450 -76.89 5.33 -41.29
C LEU A 450 -77.76 4.42 -42.16
N GLN A 451 -79.09 4.59 -42.17
CA GLN A 451 -80.00 3.82 -43.03
C GLN A 451 -80.35 4.56 -44.33
N ALA A 452 -80.00 5.85 -44.44
CA ALA A 452 -80.31 6.72 -45.57
C ALA A 452 -79.10 7.09 -46.44
N ALA A 453 -77.91 6.57 -46.10
CA ALA A 453 -76.64 6.70 -46.83
C ALA A 453 -76.05 5.31 -47.02
#